data_AF-A0A7Z2J9J8-F1
#
_entry.id   AF-A0A7Z2J9J8-F1
#
_cell.length_a   1.000
_cell.length_b   1.000
_cell.length_c   1.000
_cell.angle_alpha   90.00
_cell.angle_beta   90.00
_cell.angle_gamma   90.00
#
_symmetry.space_group_name_H-M   'P 1'
#
loop_
_entity.id
_entity.type
_entity.pdbx_description
1 polymer ?
#
loop_
_entity_poly.entity_id
_entity_poly.type
_entity_poly.pdbx_seq_one_letter_code
_entity_poly.pdbx_strand_id
1 'polypeptide(L)'
;MAVYLDEPLPDEILFSVIARYVENAGIENVPEFLRILMGDGMYQPGKVDPFAHLVDETSRAWGMTARDISERLTLAPFYAAIFAGEGRMTAVVKRLRCAPWSGYIASGKPGIRYCEACWREDDGNNYPRYWRRTHQIPGVVVCPSHRCVLFGMGSTYTRTLLRAAAQRDGGTPVVAGSLEEARDWCTVAILARQLLCGDARWSRFGGEGPHRALQPYSDT
;
A
#
# COMPACT_ATOMS: atom_id res chain seq x y z
N MET A 1 5.13 8.72 20.30
CA MET A 1 4.12 9.74 20.68
C MET A 1 2.89 9.40 19.87
N ALA A 2 1.89 8.73 20.46
CA ALA A 2 0.84 8.07 19.69
C ALA A 2 0.23 8.99 18.61
N VAL A 3 0.35 8.57 17.35
CA VAL A 3 -0.20 9.27 16.19
C VAL A 3 -1.57 8.69 15.90
N TYR A 4 -2.59 9.55 15.89
CA TYR A 4 -3.96 9.14 15.59
C TYR A 4 -4.24 9.28 14.10
N LEU A 5 -3.74 8.32 13.31
CA LEU A 5 -4.12 8.21 11.90
C LEU A 5 -5.60 7.85 11.79
N ASP A 6 -6.25 8.37 10.74
CA ASP A 6 -7.62 8.01 10.42
C ASP A 6 -7.76 6.50 10.19
N GLU A 7 -8.95 5.95 10.44
CA GLU A 7 -9.25 4.55 10.08
C GLU A 7 -9.04 4.36 8.56
N PRO A 8 -8.36 3.28 8.14
CA PRO A 8 -8.18 3.01 6.71
C PRO A 8 -9.50 2.69 6.01
N LEU A 9 -9.72 3.31 4.85
CA LEU A 9 -10.90 3.08 4.03
C LEU A 9 -10.81 1.76 3.24
N PRO A 10 -11.93 1.23 2.71
CA PRO A 10 -11.93 0.00 1.94
C PRO A 10 -10.96 0.03 0.76
N ASP A 11 -10.03 -0.92 0.72
CA ASP A 11 -8.97 -0.99 -0.30
C ASP A 11 -8.00 0.21 -0.32
N GLU A 12 -7.91 1.01 0.75
CA GLU A 12 -6.97 2.13 0.84
C GLU A 12 -5.53 1.65 1.03
N ILE A 13 -4.59 2.29 0.33
CA ILE A 13 -3.14 2.02 0.47
C ILE A 13 -2.53 2.87 1.58
N LEU A 14 -1.53 2.35 2.29
CA LEU A 14 -0.94 2.97 3.48
C LEU A 14 -0.55 4.44 3.27
N PHE A 15 0.10 4.77 2.15
CA PHE A 15 0.48 6.17 1.89
C PHE A 15 -0.73 7.10 1.74
N SER A 16 -1.89 6.60 1.33
CA SER A 16 -3.13 7.38 1.23
C SER A 16 -3.63 7.77 2.61
N VAL A 17 -3.63 6.83 3.56
CA VAL A 17 -4.03 7.09 4.94
C VAL A 17 -3.12 8.17 5.56
N ILE A 18 -1.80 8.01 5.35
CA ILE A 18 -0.80 8.98 5.80
C ILE A 18 -1.00 10.34 5.12
N ALA A 19 -1.28 10.37 3.80
CA ALA A 19 -1.49 11.61 3.06
C ALA A 19 -2.73 12.38 3.55
N ARG A 20 -3.82 11.68 3.87
CA ARG A 20 -5.01 12.31 4.49
C ARG A 20 -4.65 12.94 5.83
N TYR A 21 -3.92 12.22 6.68
CA TYR A 21 -3.49 12.76 7.98
C TYR A 21 -2.56 13.96 7.84
N VAL A 22 -1.53 13.87 6.98
CA VAL A 22 -0.57 14.96 6.72
C VAL A 22 -1.30 16.23 6.30
N GLU A 23 -2.29 16.11 5.42
CA GLU A 23 -3.12 17.22 4.97
C GLU A 23 -3.99 17.77 6.11
N ASN A 24 -4.77 16.91 6.76
CA ASN A 24 -5.74 17.29 7.79
C ASN A 24 -5.08 17.91 9.03
N ALA A 25 -3.91 17.40 9.43
CA ALA A 25 -3.15 17.90 10.57
C ALA A 25 -2.19 19.05 10.20
N GLY A 26 -2.15 19.48 8.93
CA GLY A 26 -1.29 20.58 8.48
C GLY A 26 0.21 20.30 8.67
N ILE A 27 0.65 19.06 8.44
CA ILE A 27 2.04 18.66 8.65
C ILE A 27 2.94 19.26 7.56
N GLU A 28 3.71 20.29 7.93
CA GLU A 28 4.61 20.98 7.00
C GLU A 28 5.88 20.16 6.70
N ASN A 29 6.47 19.55 7.73
CA ASN A 29 7.70 18.76 7.60
C ASN A 29 7.40 17.26 7.45
N VAL A 30 6.89 16.89 6.28
CA VAL A 30 6.50 15.51 5.95
C VAL A 30 7.65 14.49 6.12
N PRO A 31 8.91 14.75 5.69
CA PRO A 31 10.01 13.81 5.93
C PRO A 31 10.25 13.52 7.41
N GLU A 32 10.23 14.54 8.26
CA GLU A 32 10.41 14.38 9.71
C GLU A 32 9.24 13.64 10.34
N PHE A 33 8.00 13.95 9.91
CA PHE A 33 6.83 13.21 10.36
C PHE A 33 6.90 11.73 9.98
N LEU A 34 7.31 11.39 8.75
CA LEU A 34 7.51 10.01 8.35
C LEU A 34 8.59 9.30 9.17
N ARG A 35 9.69 10.00 9.51
CA ARG A 35 10.73 9.46 10.39
C ARG A 35 10.18 9.15 11.78
N ILE A 36 9.32 10.02 12.33
CA ILE A 36 8.62 9.78 13.60
C ILE A 36 7.65 8.61 13.48
N LEU A 37 6.89 8.54 12.39
CA LEU A 37 5.84 7.53 12.22
C LEU A 37 6.42 6.12 11.96
N MET A 38 7.41 6.03 11.07
CA MET A 38 7.97 4.76 10.59
C MET A 38 9.24 4.34 11.33
N GLY A 39 9.84 5.23 12.11
CA GLY A 39 11.10 5.00 12.83
C GLY A 39 12.29 4.74 11.91
N ASP A 40 13.37 4.20 12.48
CA ASP A 40 14.60 3.89 11.74
C ASP A 40 14.46 2.66 10.82
N GLY A 41 13.41 1.83 11.01
CA GLY A 41 13.12 0.67 10.15
C GLY A 41 12.90 1.06 8.68
N MET A 42 12.42 2.28 8.45
CA MET A 42 12.28 2.91 7.14
C MET A 42 13.62 3.16 6.43
N TYR A 43 14.71 3.35 7.18
CA TYR A 43 16.05 3.63 6.65
C TYR A 43 17.02 2.45 6.79
N GLN A 44 16.63 1.40 7.53
CA GLN A 44 17.44 0.20 7.78
C GLN A 44 16.76 -1.09 7.28
N PRO A 45 16.54 -1.21 5.96
CA PRO A 45 15.88 -2.37 5.37
C PRO A 45 16.64 -3.67 5.67
N GLY A 46 15.98 -4.61 6.37
CA GLY A 46 16.53 -5.96 6.61
C GLY A 46 16.96 -6.24 8.04
N LYS A 47 17.14 -5.20 8.87
CA LYS A 47 17.54 -5.35 10.28
C LYS A 47 16.36 -5.38 11.26
N VAL A 48 15.29 -4.67 10.91
CA VAL A 48 14.07 -4.53 11.71
C VAL A 48 12.86 -4.78 10.81
N ASP A 49 11.74 -5.22 11.39
CA ASP A 49 10.45 -5.24 10.69
C ASP A 49 10.09 -3.80 10.25
N PRO A 50 9.78 -3.56 8.96
CA PRO A 50 9.52 -2.22 8.44
C PRO A 50 8.27 -1.55 9.03
N PHE A 51 7.38 -2.29 9.69
CA PHE A 51 6.15 -1.77 10.29
C PHE A 51 6.16 -1.79 11.83
N ALA A 52 7.19 -2.32 12.49
CA ALA A 52 7.22 -2.42 13.96
C ALA A 52 6.97 -1.07 14.64
N HIS A 53 7.69 -0.03 14.23
CA HIS A 53 7.51 1.31 14.81
C HIS A 53 6.12 1.90 14.48
N LEU A 54 5.60 1.65 13.28
CA LEU A 54 4.27 2.09 12.88
C LEU A 54 3.18 1.43 13.74
N VAL A 55 3.32 0.14 14.06
CA VAL A 55 2.41 -0.59 14.96
C VAL A 55 2.38 0.07 16.33
N ASP A 56 3.54 0.39 16.88
CA ASP A 56 3.64 1.03 18.20
C ASP A 56 2.98 2.42 18.19
N GLU A 57 3.29 3.24 17.18
CA GLU A 57 2.76 4.60 17.07
C GLU A 57 1.26 4.66 16.73
N THR A 58 0.71 3.64 16.06
CA THR A 58 -0.72 3.55 15.68
C THR A 58 -1.53 2.58 16.55
N SER A 59 -0.92 2.00 17.58
CA SER A 59 -1.54 0.99 18.47
C SER A 59 -2.90 1.42 19.04
N ARG A 60 -3.05 2.71 19.36
CA ARG A 60 -4.30 3.29 19.87
C ARG A 60 -5.35 3.60 18.80
N ALA A 61 -4.92 3.80 17.56
CA ALA A 61 -5.79 4.17 16.45
C ALA A 61 -6.34 2.92 15.74
N TRP A 62 -5.47 1.97 15.39
CA TRP A 62 -5.84 0.85 14.54
C TRP A 62 -5.86 -0.50 15.27
N GLY A 63 -5.06 -0.67 16.33
CA GLY A 63 -4.86 -1.98 16.97
C GLY A 63 -4.36 -3.07 16.02
N MET A 64 -3.75 -2.70 14.88
CA MET A 64 -3.27 -3.62 13.85
C MET A 64 -1.87 -4.14 14.16
N THR A 65 -1.61 -5.40 13.82
CA THR A 65 -0.25 -5.97 13.82
C THR A 65 0.52 -5.54 12.56
N ALA A 66 1.85 -5.74 12.57
CA ALA A 66 2.67 -5.51 11.37
C ALA A 66 2.19 -6.35 10.18
N ARG A 67 1.68 -7.56 10.46
CA ARG A 67 1.07 -8.44 9.46
C ARG A 67 -0.22 -7.84 8.91
N ASP A 68 -1.11 -7.34 9.75
CA ASP A 68 -2.36 -6.70 9.32
C ASP A 68 -2.08 -5.49 8.42
N ILE A 69 -1.12 -4.64 8.80
CA ILE A 69 -0.71 -3.49 7.98
C ILE A 69 -0.18 -3.96 6.62
N SER A 70 0.70 -4.97 6.62
CA SER A 70 1.26 -5.56 5.39
C SER A 70 0.16 -6.12 4.47
N GLU A 71 -0.76 -6.92 5.01
CA GLU A 71 -1.81 -7.59 4.23
C GLU A 71 -2.94 -6.63 3.79
N ARG A 72 -3.30 -5.66 4.63
CA ARG A 72 -4.48 -4.79 4.42
C ARG A 72 -4.17 -3.43 3.82
N LEU A 73 -2.96 -2.91 4.01
CA LEU A 73 -2.60 -1.54 3.59
C LEU A 73 -1.48 -1.49 2.55
N THR A 74 -0.98 -2.64 2.08
CA THR A 74 0.08 -2.69 1.06
C THR A 74 -0.26 -3.63 -0.10
N LEU A 75 0.63 -3.69 -1.10
CA LEU A 75 0.56 -4.64 -2.21
C LEU A 75 1.26 -5.98 -1.90
N ALA A 76 1.65 -6.23 -0.65
CA ALA A 76 2.34 -7.46 -0.26
C ALA A 76 1.58 -8.74 -0.65
N PRO A 77 0.25 -8.87 -0.48
CA PRO A 77 -0.48 -10.08 -0.90
C PRO A 77 -0.36 -10.38 -2.39
N PHE A 78 -0.49 -9.34 -3.22
CA PHE A 78 -0.33 -9.47 -4.67
C PHE A 78 1.06 -10.00 -5.04
N TYR A 79 2.11 -9.37 -4.49
CA TYR A 79 3.48 -9.81 -4.75
C TYR A 79 3.78 -11.20 -4.17
N ALA A 80 3.22 -11.52 -3.01
CA ALA A 80 3.32 -12.84 -2.39
C ALA A 80 2.76 -13.94 -3.29
N ALA A 81 1.65 -13.66 -3.98
CA ALA A 81 1.02 -14.62 -4.87
C ALA A 81 1.78 -14.84 -6.19
N ILE A 82 2.35 -13.78 -6.78
CA ILE A 82 3.01 -13.88 -8.10
C ILE A 82 4.48 -14.31 -8.03
N PHE A 83 5.15 -14.09 -6.90
CA PHE A 83 6.55 -14.49 -6.72
C PHE A 83 6.66 -15.77 -5.89
N ALA A 84 6.43 -16.92 -6.55
CA ALA A 84 6.72 -18.22 -5.96
C ALA A 84 8.25 -18.48 -5.89
N GLY A 85 8.76 -18.81 -4.70
CA GLY A 85 10.15 -19.17 -4.42
C GLY A 85 10.91 -18.16 -3.53
N GLU A 86 11.66 -18.66 -2.54
CA GLU A 86 12.38 -17.86 -1.52
C GLU A 86 13.28 -16.77 -2.12
N GLY A 87 13.98 -17.07 -3.22
CA GLY A 87 14.89 -16.12 -3.88
C GLY A 87 14.17 -14.92 -4.54
N ARG A 88 12.95 -15.12 -5.06
CA ARG A 88 12.16 -14.04 -5.69
C ARG A 88 11.41 -13.22 -4.65
N MET A 89 10.97 -13.86 -3.56
CA MET A 89 10.38 -13.14 -2.43
C MET A 89 11.39 -12.22 -1.74
N THR A 90 12.64 -12.67 -1.58
CA THR A 90 13.71 -11.84 -1.02
C THR A 90 13.90 -10.55 -1.82
N ALA A 91 13.73 -10.60 -3.15
CA ALA A 91 13.81 -9.40 -4.01
C ALA A 91 12.61 -8.46 -3.83
N VAL A 92 11.40 -8.99 -3.67
CA VAL A 92 10.17 -8.23 -3.35
C VAL A 92 10.30 -7.58 -1.99
N VAL A 93 10.62 -8.37 -0.98
CA VAL A 93 10.82 -7.93 0.39
C VAL A 93 11.92 -6.87 0.44
N LYS A 94 13.04 -7.05 -0.27
CA LYS A 94 14.08 -6.01 -0.39
C LYS A 94 13.56 -4.72 -1.03
N ARG A 95 12.73 -4.80 -2.08
CA ARG A 95 12.12 -3.62 -2.72
C ARG A 95 11.07 -2.93 -1.83
N LEU A 96 10.18 -3.70 -1.20
CA LEU A 96 9.22 -3.19 -0.23
C LEU A 96 9.95 -2.58 0.96
N ARG A 97 11.04 -3.18 1.44
CA ARG A 97 11.84 -2.63 2.54
C ARG A 97 12.52 -1.30 2.21
N CYS A 98 12.89 -1.04 0.95
CA CYS A 98 13.47 0.25 0.56
C CYS A 98 12.44 1.38 0.43
N ALA A 99 11.14 1.06 0.33
CA ALA A 99 10.06 2.05 0.29
C ALA A 99 8.74 1.44 0.84
N PRO A 100 8.70 1.14 2.15
CA PRO A 100 7.63 0.30 2.75
C PRO A 100 6.26 0.96 2.71
N TRP A 101 6.20 2.30 2.72
CA TRP A 101 4.96 3.05 2.53
C TRP A 101 4.55 3.18 1.08
N SER A 102 5.48 3.11 0.11
CA SER A 102 5.12 3.38 -1.28
C SER A 102 4.42 2.19 -1.91
N GLY A 103 4.76 0.94 -1.56
CA GLY A 103 4.26 -0.25 -2.26
C GLY A 103 4.49 -0.20 -3.78
N TYR A 104 5.27 0.77 -4.24
CA TYR A 104 5.40 1.25 -5.60
C TYR A 104 6.88 1.50 -5.78
N ILE A 105 7.49 0.79 -6.73
CA ILE A 105 8.54 1.26 -7.62
C ILE A 105 8.80 0.07 -8.57
N ALA A 106 8.04 0.06 -9.66
CA ALA A 106 8.61 -0.36 -10.92
C ALA A 106 9.07 0.94 -11.60
N SER A 107 10.38 1.08 -11.79
CA SER A 107 10.99 2.17 -12.54
C SER A 107 10.30 2.31 -13.91
N GLY A 108 9.83 3.51 -14.25
CA GLY A 108 9.34 3.84 -15.61
C GLY A 108 7.84 3.64 -15.92
N LYS A 109 6.92 3.68 -14.93
CA LYS A 109 5.46 3.58 -15.14
C LYS A 109 4.68 4.74 -14.47
N PRO A 110 3.45 5.08 -14.94
CA PRO A 110 2.73 6.32 -14.60
C PRO A 110 2.61 6.51 -13.09
N GLY A 111 2.44 7.73 -12.59
CA GLY A 111 2.34 7.98 -11.14
C GLY A 111 1.11 7.32 -10.49
N ILE A 112 0.60 7.91 -9.41
CA ILE A 112 -0.56 7.33 -8.71
C ILE A 112 -1.76 7.25 -9.64
N ARG A 113 -2.46 6.13 -9.62
CA ARG A 113 -3.62 5.86 -10.49
C ARG A 113 -4.93 5.90 -9.73
N TYR A 114 -5.98 6.34 -10.40
CA TYR A 114 -7.32 6.42 -9.83
C TYR A 114 -8.40 6.13 -10.87
N CYS A 115 -9.64 5.99 -10.38
CA CYS A 115 -10.82 5.83 -11.18
C CYS A 115 -11.80 6.96 -10.81
N GLU A 116 -12.22 7.75 -11.79
CA GLU A 116 -13.19 8.84 -11.57
C GLU A 116 -14.56 8.31 -11.11
N ALA A 117 -14.96 7.12 -11.56
CA ALA A 117 -16.22 6.51 -11.11
C ALA A 117 -16.13 6.11 -9.63
N CYS A 118 -15.00 5.53 -9.17
CA CYS A 118 -14.76 5.30 -7.75
C CYS A 118 -14.87 6.59 -6.94
N TRP A 119 -14.27 7.70 -7.39
CA TRP A 119 -14.36 8.96 -6.64
C TRP A 119 -15.76 9.54 -6.64
N ARG A 120 -16.52 9.44 -7.74
CA ARG A 120 -17.93 9.83 -7.74
C ARG A 120 -18.77 9.00 -6.75
N GLU A 121 -18.47 7.71 -6.61
CA GLU A 121 -19.08 6.88 -5.58
C GLU A 121 -18.63 7.27 -4.16
N ASP A 122 -17.36 7.60 -3.98
CA ASP A 122 -16.83 8.07 -2.69
C ASP A 122 -17.53 9.37 -2.26
N ASP A 123 -17.60 10.34 -3.17
CA ASP A 123 -18.28 11.62 -2.96
C ASP A 123 -19.77 11.39 -2.61
N GLY A 124 -20.45 10.49 -3.33
CA GLY A 124 -21.85 10.14 -3.08
C GLY A 124 -22.09 9.41 -1.75
N ASN A 125 -21.10 8.69 -1.24
CA ASN A 125 -21.12 8.01 0.07
C ASN A 125 -20.50 8.84 1.20
N ASN A 126 -20.14 10.09 0.91
CA ASN A 126 -19.52 11.01 1.86
C ASN A 126 -18.17 10.50 2.44
N TYR A 127 -17.44 9.69 1.66
CA TYR A 127 -16.06 9.31 1.94
C TYR A 127 -15.10 10.36 1.37
N PRO A 128 -14.01 10.70 2.07
CA PRO A 128 -12.95 11.48 1.45
C PRO A 128 -12.35 10.66 0.32
N ARG A 129 -12.10 11.30 -0.83
CA ARG A 129 -11.39 10.63 -1.94
C ARG A 129 -10.06 10.08 -1.43
N TYR A 130 -9.71 8.87 -1.86
CA TYR A 130 -8.51 8.17 -1.42
C TYR A 130 -7.88 7.32 -2.53
N TRP A 131 -6.63 6.91 -2.31
CA TRP A 131 -5.90 6.06 -3.26
C TRP A 131 -6.13 4.59 -2.92
N ARG A 132 -6.71 3.86 -3.89
CA ARG A 132 -6.96 2.43 -3.76
C ARG A 132 -5.72 1.62 -4.12
N ARG A 133 -5.43 0.56 -3.35
CA ARG A 133 -4.34 -0.40 -3.58
C ARG A 133 -4.48 -1.08 -4.93
N THR A 134 -5.68 -1.55 -5.26
CA THR A 134 -5.93 -2.27 -6.51
C THR A 134 -5.51 -1.48 -7.74
N HIS A 135 -5.73 -0.16 -7.74
CA HIS A 135 -5.33 0.72 -8.85
C HIS A 135 -3.81 0.87 -8.99
N GLN A 136 -3.06 0.65 -7.91
CA GLN A 136 -1.60 0.80 -7.90
C GLN A 136 -0.87 -0.47 -8.36
N ILE A 137 -1.57 -1.61 -8.48
CA ILE A 137 -0.95 -2.87 -8.92
C ILE A 137 -0.28 -2.70 -10.30
N PRO A 138 0.97 -3.13 -10.49
CA PRO A 138 1.62 -3.07 -11.80
C PRO A 138 0.84 -3.87 -12.87
N GLY A 139 0.59 -3.24 -14.01
CA GLY A 139 -0.16 -3.86 -15.11
C GLY A 139 -1.68 -3.69 -15.02
N VAL A 140 -2.21 -3.23 -13.89
CA VAL A 140 -3.63 -2.82 -13.79
C VAL A 140 -3.79 -1.44 -14.40
N VAL A 141 -4.50 -1.39 -15.53
CA VAL A 141 -4.75 -0.17 -16.31
C VAL A 141 -6.24 0.18 -16.42
N VAL A 142 -7.11 -0.69 -15.93
CA VAL A 142 -8.56 -0.48 -15.83
C VAL A 142 -9.02 -0.74 -14.39
N CYS A 143 -10.08 -0.06 -13.97
CA CYS A 143 -10.70 -0.32 -12.68
C CYS A 143 -11.45 -1.66 -12.74
N PRO A 144 -11.19 -2.63 -11.84
CA PRO A 144 -11.91 -3.90 -11.84
C PRO A 144 -13.38 -3.76 -11.37
N SER A 145 -13.73 -2.70 -10.65
CA SER A 145 -15.12 -2.41 -10.26
C SER A 145 -15.91 -1.78 -11.42
N HIS A 146 -15.34 -0.76 -12.06
CA HIS A 146 -16.06 0.06 -13.06
C HIS A 146 -15.73 -0.25 -14.51
N ARG A 147 -14.72 -1.09 -14.76
CA ARG A 147 -14.26 -1.52 -16.10
C ARG A 147 -13.86 -0.36 -17.02
N CYS A 148 -13.56 0.81 -16.47
CA CYS A 148 -13.06 1.96 -17.19
C CYS A 148 -11.54 2.08 -17.06
N VAL A 149 -10.90 2.74 -18.03
CA VAL A 149 -9.46 3.05 -17.97
C VAL A 149 -9.15 3.90 -16.73
N LEU A 150 -8.07 3.56 -16.04
CA LEU A 150 -7.57 4.35 -14.92
C LEU A 150 -6.91 5.63 -15.41
N PHE A 151 -6.99 6.66 -14.59
CA PHE A 151 -6.27 7.91 -14.81
C PHE A 151 -4.99 7.90 -13.97
N GLY A 152 -3.89 8.30 -14.58
CA GLY A 152 -2.59 8.45 -13.95
C GLY A 152 -2.31 9.91 -13.68
N MET A 153 -1.78 10.21 -12.49
CA MET A 153 -1.14 11.49 -12.24
C MET A 153 0.32 11.43 -12.70
N GLY A 154 0.80 12.48 -13.37
CA GLY A 154 2.19 12.56 -13.84
C GLY A 154 3.21 12.29 -12.73
N SER A 155 4.33 11.64 -13.09
CA SER A 155 5.38 11.21 -12.17
C SER A 155 6.35 12.34 -11.82
N THR A 156 5.92 13.34 -11.06
CA THR A 156 6.88 14.23 -10.40
C THR A 156 7.23 13.62 -9.04
N TYR A 157 8.48 13.18 -8.87
CA TYR A 157 8.96 12.35 -7.76
C TYR A 157 8.57 12.86 -6.35
N THR A 158 8.32 11.89 -5.46
CA THR A 158 8.26 11.91 -3.97
C THR A 158 7.39 12.93 -3.25
N ARG A 159 7.44 14.24 -3.57
CA ARG A 159 6.55 15.25 -2.93
C ARG A 159 5.08 15.09 -3.31
N THR A 160 4.82 14.41 -4.44
CA THR A 160 3.49 14.21 -5.02
C THR A 160 2.73 13.07 -4.35
N LEU A 161 3.45 12.07 -3.80
CA LEU A 161 2.86 10.82 -3.31
C LEU A 161 2.07 10.99 -2.01
N LEU A 162 2.47 11.93 -1.16
CA LEU A 162 1.82 12.22 0.13
C LEU A 162 0.85 13.40 0.05
N ARG A 163 0.28 13.66 -1.14
CA ARG A 163 -0.89 14.53 -1.26
C ARG A 163 -2.15 13.70 -1.16
N ALA A 164 -3.10 14.17 -0.36
CA ALA A 164 -4.42 13.57 -0.27
C ALA A 164 -5.10 13.56 -1.66
N ALA A 165 -5.91 12.55 -1.93
CA ALA A 165 -6.58 12.45 -3.22
C ALA A 165 -7.61 13.57 -3.45
N ALA A 166 -8.11 14.17 -2.38
CA ALA A 166 -8.99 15.34 -2.44
C ALA A 166 -8.36 16.56 -3.16
N GLN A 167 -7.04 16.66 -3.21
CA GLN A 167 -6.31 17.78 -3.85
C GLN A 167 -5.94 17.51 -5.32
N ARG A 168 -6.53 16.48 -5.94
CA ARG A 168 -6.09 15.97 -7.23
C ARG A 168 -7.25 15.80 -8.19
N ASP A 169 -7.19 16.55 -9.28
CA ASP A 169 -8.03 16.39 -10.45
C ASP A 169 -7.17 16.43 -11.73
N GLY A 170 -7.76 16.08 -12.87
CA GLY A 170 -7.12 16.30 -14.19
C GLY A 170 -5.98 15.32 -14.52
N GLY A 171 -6.08 14.06 -14.09
CA GLY A 171 -5.19 13.01 -14.56
C GLY A 171 -5.38 12.69 -16.05
N THR A 172 -4.52 11.83 -16.60
CA THR A 172 -4.64 11.36 -17.99
C THR A 172 -4.87 9.84 -18.04
N PRO A 173 -5.62 9.31 -19.01
CA PRO A 173 -5.77 7.87 -19.18
C PRO A 173 -4.40 7.18 -19.26
N VAL A 174 -4.21 6.10 -18.50
CA VAL A 174 -2.91 5.40 -18.42
C VAL A 174 -2.57 4.58 -19.66
N VAL A 175 -3.56 4.32 -20.51
CA VAL A 175 -3.43 3.61 -21.79
C VAL A 175 -4.41 4.20 -22.80
N ALA A 176 -4.05 4.12 -24.08
CA ALA A 176 -4.96 4.30 -25.22
C ALA A 176 -5.10 2.92 -25.88
N GLY A 177 -6.32 2.43 -26.08
CA GLY A 177 -6.53 1.08 -26.62
C GLY A 177 -7.85 0.85 -27.33
N SER A 178 -7.88 -0.27 -28.05
CA SER A 178 -9.03 -0.83 -28.75
C SER A 178 -9.95 -1.64 -27.83
N LEU A 179 -11.14 -2.02 -28.32
CA LEU A 179 -12.14 -2.79 -27.56
C LEU A 179 -11.67 -4.21 -27.19
N GLU A 180 -10.77 -4.81 -27.97
CA GLU A 180 -10.24 -6.16 -27.72
C GLU A 180 -9.23 -6.13 -26.56
N GLU A 181 -8.30 -5.18 -26.59
CA GLU A 181 -7.35 -4.92 -25.50
C GLU A 181 -8.08 -4.57 -24.18
N ALA A 182 -9.22 -3.89 -24.26
CA ALA A 182 -10.03 -3.55 -23.10
C ALA A 182 -10.55 -4.79 -22.33
N ARG A 183 -10.85 -5.90 -23.02
CA ARG A 183 -11.29 -7.15 -22.37
C ARG A 183 -10.15 -7.83 -21.62
N ASP A 184 -8.97 -7.90 -22.23
CA ASP A 184 -7.79 -8.48 -21.61
C ASP A 184 -7.34 -7.68 -20.39
N TRP A 185 -7.38 -6.35 -20.48
CA TRP A 185 -7.11 -5.47 -19.34
C TRP A 185 -8.10 -5.67 -18.19
N CYS A 186 -9.38 -5.88 -18.50
CA CYS A 186 -10.38 -6.20 -17.47
C CYS A 186 -10.05 -7.53 -16.78
N THR A 187 -9.70 -8.56 -17.54
CA THR A 187 -9.30 -9.87 -17.00
C THR A 187 -8.08 -9.73 -16.10
N VAL A 188 -7.04 -9.03 -16.55
CA VAL A 188 -5.83 -8.77 -15.75
C VAL A 188 -6.18 -8.02 -14.46
N ALA A 189 -7.02 -6.99 -14.52
CA ALA A 189 -7.41 -6.19 -13.35
C ALA A 189 -8.20 -7.01 -12.32
N ILE A 190 -9.12 -7.87 -12.78
CA ILE A 190 -9.91 -8.74 -11.90
C ILE A 190 -9.02 -9.77 -11.22
N LEU A 191 -8.15 -10.47 -11.97
CA LEU A 191 -7.22 -11.44 -11.41
C LEU A 191 -6.24 -10.77 -10.42
N ALA A 192 -5.70 -9.61 -10.78
CA ALA A 192 -4.82 -8.85 -9.90
C ALA A 192 -5.49 -8.46 -8.58
N ARG A 193 -6.75 -8.01 -8.63
CA ARG A 193 -7.55 -7.74 -7.42
C ARG A 193 -7.79 -9.00 -6.59
N GLN A 194 -8.09 -10.13 -7.23
CA GLN A 194 -8.27 -11.40 -6.53
C GLN A 194 -6.98 -11.86 -5.83
N LEU A 195 -5.81 -11.66 -6.44
CA LEU A 195 -4.52 -11.96 -5.81
C LEU A 195 -4.20 -11.00 -4.66
N LEU A 196 -4.65 -9.73 -4.75
CA LEU A 196 -4.49 -8.74 -3.68
C LEU A 196 -5.45 -9.01 -2.50
N CYS A 197 -6.67 -9.45 -2.77
CA CYS A 197 -7.72 -9.65 -1.77
C CYS A 197 -7.83 -11.08 -1.23
N GLY A 198 -7.28 -12.07 -1.94
CA GLY A 198 -7.47 -13.50 -1.67
C GLY A 198 -6.43 -14.13 -0.74
N ASP A 199 -6.74 -15.36 -0.28
CA ASP A 199 -6.05 -16.24 0.68
C ASP A 199 -4.60 -16.64 0.36
N ALA A 200 -3.79 -15.78 -0.28
CA ALA A 200 -2.35 -15.97 -0.43
C ALA A 200 -1.67 -15.83 0.94
N ARG A 201 -1.80 -16.89 1.75
CA ARG A 201 -1.37 -16.95 3.15
C ARG A 201 0.07 -16.46 3.30
N TRP A 202 0.23 -15.37 4.07
CA TRP A 202 1.50 -14.95 4.65
C TRP A 202 2.22 -16.05 5.44
N SER A 203 1.51 -17.12 5.83
CA SER A 203 2.08 -18.32 6.45
C SER A 203 3.14 -19.03 5.60
N ARG A 204 3.31 -18.66 4.32
CA ARG A 204 4.42 -19.13 3.48
C ARG A 204 5.74 -18.36 3.69
N PHE A 205 5.70 -17.24 4.41
CA PHE A 205 6.84 -16.33 4.59
C PHE A 205 7.12 -15.95 6.07
N GLY A 206 6.29 -16.42 7.00
CA GLY A 206 6.58 -16.41 8.43
C GLY A 206 7.19 -17.75 8.84
N GLY A 207 8.45 -17.73 9.25
CA GLY A 207 9.03 -18.85 9.99
C GLY A 207 8.31 -19.01 11.32
N GLU A 208 7.29 -19.87 11.37
CA GLU A 208 6.99 -20.62 12.57
C GLU A 208 8.06 -21.71 12.68
N GLY A 209 9.21 -21.34 13.24
CA GLY A 209 9.90 -22.30 14.09
C GLY A 209 8.99 -22.55 15.30
N PRO A 210 8.85 -23.80 15.79
CA PRO A 210 8.03 -24.06 16.97
C PRO A 210 8.53 -23.17 18.10
N HIS A 211 7.60 -22.50 18.78
CA HIS A 211 7.83 -21.83 20.05
C HIS A 211 8.64 -22.75 20.97
N ARG A 212 9.96 -22.54 21.04
CA ARG A 212 10.75 -22.98 22.18
C ARG A 212 10.49 -21.93 23.23
N ALA A 213 9.64 -22.27 24.19
CA ALA A 213 9.49 -21.53 25.43
C ALA A 213 10.89 -21.18 25.94
N LEU A 214 11.20 -19.88 26.03
CA LEU A 214 12.31 -19.42 26.84
C LEU A 214 11.99 -19.86 28.27
N GLN A 215 12.69 -20.87 28.76
CA GLN A 215 12.65 -21.21 30.19
C GLN A 215 13.16 -19.99 30.98
N PRO A 216 12.53 -19.67 32.13
CA PRO A 216 13.00 -18.59 32.97
C PRO A 216 14.40 -18.92 33.49
N TYR A 217 15.26 -17.91 33.46
CA TYR A 217 16.59 -17.91 34.05
C TYR A 217 16.47 -18.36 35.52
N SER A 218 17.08 -19.48 35.87
CA SER A 218 17.32 -19.87 37.26
C SER A 218 18.68 -19.34 37.68
N ASP A 219 18.67 -18.38 38.59
CA ASP A 219 19.83 -17.89 39.32
C ASP A 219 20.51 -19.04 40.08
N THR A 220 21.80 -19.27 39.79
CA THR A 220 22.89 -19.63 40.72
C THR A 220 24.22 -19.53 40.01
#